data_AF-A0A6B2T2Z5-F1
#
_entry.id   AF-A0A6B2T2Z5-F1
#
_cell.length_a   1.000
_cell.length_b   1.000
_cell.length_c   1.000
_cell.angle_alpha   90.00
_cell.angle_beta   90.00
_cell.angle_gamma   90.00
#
_symmetry.space_group_name_H-M   'P 1'
#
loop_
_entity.id
_entity.type
_entity.pdbx_description
1 polymer ?
#
loop_
_entity_poly.entity_id
_entity_poly.type
_entity_poly.pdbx_seq_one_letter_code
_entity_poly.pdbx_strand_id
1 'polypeptide(L)'
;ASGHPLLGASVGLASGDVHLLSGRVSRQSAAWLDDHVVAGHALVPGAAQVEWVLRAADEVGCPALEELTLQTPVVLPDTGGLQIQVVVDAADTHGRRDVRLFSRPDDADTDDAFASERPWTCHATGVLGPESAYGPTEPEPLDGAWPPPGAESVDPADLYAQADRTGYGYGPAFRGVRALWRHGSDVLAEVALPEEAGDPDGFGIHPALLDAVLQPAALLLPPTDAAQVWLPFAWNDVALHAVRATTVRVRLTLLGERVDQGLRIDVADAVGAPVLTVRDLRSRPTDTDRLAAAGTRERHGLFDLKWLAPEHAGDLRAGGSPEGGWVTLGED
;
A
#
# COMPACT_ATOMS: atom_id res chain seq x y z
N ALA A 1 -4.11 -6.43 23.89
CA ALA A 1 -4.51 -6.32 22.48
C ALA A 1 -4.49 -4.85 22.12
N SER A 2 -4.01 -4.50 20.94
CA SER A 2 -3.86 -3.09 20.49
C SER A 2 -5.19 -2.34 20.31
N GLY A 3 -6.33 -3.05 20.28
CA GLY A 3 -7.63 -2.50 19.91
C GLY A 3 -7.78 -2.18 18.42
N HIS A 4 -6.75 -2.43 17.60
CA HIS A 4 -6.72 -2.15 16.17
C HIS A 4 -7.28 -3.32 15.36
N PRO A 5 -8.17 -3.12 14.37
CA PRO A 5 -8.81 -4.21 13.63
C PRO A 5 -7.84 -5.12 12.86
N LEU A 6 -6.73 -4.58 12.35
CA LEU A 6 -5.76 -5.33 11.53
C LEU A 6 -4.43 -5.64 12.23
N LEU A 7 -4.13 -5.01 13.36
CA LEU A 7 -2.84 -5.10 14.05
C LEU A 7 -3.05 -5.60 15.48
N GLY A 8 -3.50 -6.84 15.67
CA GLY A 8 -4.03 -7.33 16.96
C GLY A 8 -3.06 -7.29 18.17
N ALA A 9 -1.75 -7.24 17.94
CA ALA A 9 -0.74 -7.19 18.99
C ALA A 9 0.14 -5.93 18.91
N SER A 10 0.50 -5.39 20.08
CA SER A 10 1.51 -4.36 20.28
C SER A 10 2.40 -4.79 21.45
N VAL A 11 3.72 -4.81 21.23
CA VAL A 11 4.71 -5.31 22.20
C VAL A 11 5.93 -4.40 22.20
N GLY A 12 6.24 -3.82 23.37
CA GLY A 12 7.57 -3.24 23.62
C GLY A 12 8.58 -4.35 23.90
N LEU A 13 9.71 -4.35 23.21
CA LEU A 13 10.74 -5.37 23.39
C LEU A 13 11.53 -5.12 24.68
N ALA A 14 11.69 -6.14 25.53
CA ALA A 14 12.40 -5.97 26.80
C ALA A 14 13.88 -5.57 26.64
N SER A 15 14.49 -5.85 25.48
CA SER A 15 15.89 -5.59 25.19
C SER A 15 16.19 -4.14 24.81
N GLY A 16 15.19 -3.27 24.63
CA GLY A 16 15.41 -1.89 24.24
C GLY A 16 14.12 -1.11 24.05
N ASP A 17 14.22 0.12 23.59
CA ASP A 17 13.07 0.99 23.34
C ASP A 17 12.48 0.77 21.93
N VAL A 18 12.34 -0.51 21.55
CA VAL A 18 11.81 -0.95 20.25
C VAL A 18 10.39 -1.43 20.45
N HIS A 19 9.48 -1.00 19.60
CA HIS A 19 8.07 -1.40 19.61
C HIS A 19 7.73 -2.19 18.35
N LEU A 20 7.01 -3.29 18.53
CA LEU A 20 6.51 -4.14 17.46
C LEU A 20 4.99 -4.18 17.50
N LEU A 21 4.35 -3.78 16.42
CA LEU A 21 2.96 -4.09 16.16
C LEU A 21 2.88 -5.23 15.16
N SER A 22 1.99 -6.19 15.39
CA SER A 22 1.80 -7.31 14.46
C SER A 22 0.33 -7.63 14.23
N GLY A 23 0.08 -8.15 13.04
CA GLY A 23 -1.25 -8.38 12.52
C GLY A 23 -1.30 -9.41 11.39
N ARG A 24 -2.51 -9.64 10.89
CA ARG A 24 -2.75 -10.51 9.74
C ARG A 24 -3.80 -9.90 8.84
N VAL A 25 -3.51 -9.82 7.56
CA VAL A 25 -4.46 -9.36 6.53
C VAL A 25 -4.73 -10.47 5.53
N SER A 26 -6.00 -10.66 5.19
CA SER A 26 -6.44 -11.53 4.12
C SER A 26 -7.72 -11.00 3.52
N ARG A 27 -8.07 -11.50 2.33
CA ARG A 27 -9.37 -11.21 1.69
C ARG A 27 -10.56 -11.69 2.54
N GLN A 28 -10.33 -12.59 3.51
CA GLN A 28 -11.38 -13.06 4.43
C GLN A 28 -11.50 -12.20 5.70
N SER A 29 -10.37 -11.75 6.27
CA SER A 29 -10.38 -10.95 7.51
C SER A 29 -10.73 -9.49 7.28
N ALA A 30 -10.50 -8.98 6.06
CA ALA A 30 -10.82 -7.62 5.66
C ALA A 30 -11.28 -7.62 4.20
N ALA A 31 -12.52 -8.06 3.97
CA ALA A 31 -13.08 -8.24 2.63
C ALA A 31 -13.03 -6.97 1.77
N TRP A 32 -13.16 -5.80 2.40
CA TRP A 32 -13.04 -4.53 1.70
C TRP A 32 -11.69 -4.35 1.00
N LEU A 33 -10.60 -4.95 1.46
CA LEU A 33 -9.30 -4.87 0.79
C LEU A 33 -9.30 -5.47 -0.63
N ASP A 34 -10.23 -6.38 -0.92
CA ASP A 34 -10.38 -6.98 -2.26
C ASP A 34 -10.88 -5.96 -3.30
N ASP A 35 -11.54 -4.89 -2.84
CA ASP A 35 -12.06 -3.81 -3.68
C ASP A 35 -10.98 -2.80 -4.08
N HIS A 36 -9.72 -2.95 -3.63
CA HIS A 36 -8.61 -2.11 -4.07
C HIS A 36 -7.75 -2.85 -5.10
N VAL A 37 -8.22 -2.84 -6.35
CA VAL A 37 -7.53 -3.50 -7.48
C VAL A 37 -6.76 -2.46 -8.30
N VAL A 38 -5.48 -2.72 -8.55
CA VAL A 38 -4.65 -1.92 -9.46
C VAL A 38 -3.98 -2.83 -10.47
N ALA A 39 -4.12 -2.50 -11.75
CA ALA A 39 -3.65 -3.29 -12.89
C ALA A 39 -4.06 -4.78 -12.82
N GLY A 40 -5.26 -5.05 -12.30
CA GLY A 40 -5.80 -6.41 -12.16
C GLY A 40 -5.35 -7.17 -10.92
N HIS A 41 -4.58 -6.54 -10.01
CA HIS A 41 -4.12 -7.15 -8.76
C HIS A 41 -4.75 -6.48 -7.54
N ALA A 42 -5.27 -7.27 -6.59
CA ALA A 42 -5.70 -6.76 -5.29
C ALA A 42 -4.45 -6.31 -4.49
N LEU A 43 -4.39 -5.04 -4.13
CA LEU A 43 -3.29 -4.44 -3.39
C LEU A 43 -3.79 -3.92 -2.05
N VAL A 44 -3.00 -4.09 -0.99
CA VAL A 44 -3.19 -3.25 0.20
C VAL A 44 -2.87 -1.79 -0.20
N PRO A 45 -3.82 -0.84 -0.04
CA PRO A 45 -3.60 0.54 -0.46
C PRO A 45 -2.45 1.17 0.34
N GLY A 46 -1.74 2.12 -0.27
CA GLY A 46 -0.74 2.91 0.45
C GLY A 46 -1.31 3.59 1.69
N ALA A 47 -2.58 4.01 1.62
CA ALA A 47 -3.34 4.55 2.75
C ALA A 47 -3.40 3.61 3.96
N ALA A 48 -3.57 2.29 3.77
CA ALA A 48 -3.57 1.34 4.89
C ALA A 48 -2.18 1.24 5.54
N GLN A 49 -1.11 1.30 4.73
CA GLN A 49 0.26 1.28 5.25
C GLN A 49 0.56 2.53 6.08
N VAL A 50 0.09 3.71 5.63
CA VAL A 50 0.18 4.97 6.39
C VAL A 50 -0.60 4.87 7.71
N GLU A 51 -1.83 4.35 7.66
CA GLU A 51 -2.67 4.18 8.85
C GLU A 51 -2.01 3.27 9.90
N TRP A 52 -1.42 2.15 9.47
CA TRP A 52 -0.67 1.26 10.37
C TRP A 52 0.55 1.93 11.01
N VAL A 53 1.23 2.78 10.25
CA VAL A 53 2.37 3.54 10.76
C VAL A 53 1.92 4.63 11.73
N LEU A 54 0.82 5.33 11.47
CA LEU A 54 0.21 6.29 12.41
C LEU A 54 -0.22 5.58 13.70
N ARG A 55 -0.85 4.42 13.60
CA ARG A 55 -1.20 3.59 14.77
C ARG A 55 0.02 3.20 15.58
N ALA A 56 1.14 2.87 14.91
CA ALA A 56 2.40 2.59 15.58
C ALA A 56 3.02 3.85 16.22
N ALA A 57 2.84 5.01 15.61
CA ALA A 57 3.28 6.30 16.15
C ALA A 57 2.54 6.64 17.46
N ASP A 58 1.24 6.35 17.55
CA ASP A 58 0.46 6.50 18.77
C ASP A 58 0.99 5.63 19.93
N GLU A 59 1.49 4.41 19.66
CA GLU A 59 2.06 3.53 20.69
C GLU A 59 3.32 4.10 21.35
N VAL A 60 4.05 4.96 20.63
CA VAL A 60 5.32 5.55 21.07
C VAL A 60 5.21 7.04 21.37
N GLY A 61 4.00 7.62 21.26
CA GLY A 61 3.74 9.03 21.54
C GLY A 61 4.37 10.00 20.54
N CYS A 62 4.57 9.58 19.29
CA CYS A 62 5.05 10.43 18.20
C CYS A 62 3.85 10.92 17.37
N PRO A 63 3.46 12.21 17.46
CA PRO A 63 2.26 12.70 16.78
C PRO A 63 2.44 12.95 15.27
N ALA A 64 3.69 12.94 14.77
CA ALA A 64 4.00 13.25 13.39
C ALA A 64 4.71 12.07 12.70
N LEU A 65 4.25 11.75 11.49
CA LEU A 65 5.00 10.95 10.53
C LEU A 65 5.79 11.91 9.65
N GLU A 66 7.08 12.11 9.97
CA GLU A 66 7.95 13.05 9.25
C GLU A 66 8.12 12.63 7.79
N GLU A 67 8.38 11.35 7.56
CA GLU A 67 8.52 10.77 6.23
C GLU A 67 8.08 9.30 6.24
N LEU A 68 7.41 8.86 5.17
CA LEU A 68 7.23 7.45 4.84
C LEU A 68 7.44 7.22 3.34
N THR A 69 8.42 6.40 3.00
CA THR A 69 8.64 5.95 1.63
C THR A 69 8.09 4.53 1.46
N LEU A 70 7.15 4.37 0.53
CA LEU A 70 6.62 3.08 0.08
C LEU A 70 7.53 2.50 -1.01
N GLN A 71 8.20 1.41 -0.68
CA GLN A 71 9.24 0.78 -1.49
C GLN A 71 8.67 -0.25 -2.45
N THR A 72 7.88 -1.19 -1.92
CA THR A 72 7.35 -2.34 -2.65
C THR A 72 5.85 -2.48 -2.38
N PRO A 73 5.00 -2.61 -3.42
CA PRO A 73 3.58 -2.88 -3.26
C PRO A 73 3.31 -4.13 -2.42
N VAL A 74 2.26 -4.10 -1.61
CA VAL A 74 1.78 -5.26 -0.86
C VAL A 74 0.64 -5.87 -1.66
N VAL A 75 0.91 -6.96 -2.37
CA VAL A 75 -0.09 -7.69 -3.15
C VAL A 75 -0.82 -8.68 -2.25
N LEU A 76 -2.15 -8.69 -2.26
CA LEU A 76 -2.92 -9.64 -1.47
C LEU A 76 -3.04 -10.97 -2.23
N PRO A 77 -2.61 -12.09 -1.60
CA PRO A 77 -2.72 -13.39 -2.24
C PRO A 77 -4.19 -13.75 -2.48
N ASP A 78 -4.45 -14.55 -3.52
CA ASP A 78 -5.80 -15.04 -3.84
C ASP A 78 -6.34 -15.97 -2.73
N THR A 79 -5.44 -16.67 -2.03
CA THR A 79 -5.73 -17.61 -0.94
C THR A 79 -4.75 -17.40 0.21
N GLY A 80 -5.21 -17.62 1.45
CA GLY A 80 -4.38 -17.41 2.64
C GLY A 80 -4.34 -15.94 3.06
N GLY A 81 -3.27 -15.52 3.73
CA GLY A 81 -3.08 -14.14 4.17
C GLY A 81 -1.62 -13.74 4.27
N LEU A 82 -1.41 -12.51 4.70
CA LEU A 82 -0.09 -11.96 5.01
C LEU A 82 -0.01 -11.68 6.49
N GLN A 83 1.08 -12.12 7.12
CA GLN A 83 1.51 -11.61 8.41
C GLN A 83 2.10 -10.21 8.19
N ILE A 84 1.71 -9.26 9.05
CA ILE A 84 2.17 -7.88 9.00
C ILE A 84 2.98 -7.57 10.26
N GLN A 85 4.08 -6.85 10.10
CA GLN A 85 4.84 -6.29 11.21
C GLN A 85 5.17 -4.81 10.95
N VAL A 86 4.90 -3.97 11.94
CA VAL A 86 5.40 -2.59 12.00
C VAL A 86 6.40 -2.52 13.14
N VAL A 87 7.65 -2.20 12.82
CA VAL A 87 8.75 -2.10 13.77
C VAL A 87 9.11 -0.64 13.92
N VAL A 88 9.02 -0.12 15.15
CA VAL A 88 9.46 1.22 15.53
C VAL A 88 10.71 1.09 16.38
N ASP A 89 11.80 1.68 15.95
CA ASP A 89 13.08 1.62 16.64
C ASP A 89 13.15 2.58 17.84
N ALA A 90 14.23 2.46 18.60
CA ALA A 90 14.53 3.36 19.72
C ALA A 90 14.66 4.81 19.24
N ALA A 91 14.25 5.75 20.09
CA ALA A 91 14.39 7.17 19.79
C ALA A 91 15.87 7.58 19.66
N ASP A 92 16.16 8.43 18.67
CA ASP A 92 17.42 9.14 18.56
C ASP A 92 17.51 10.28 19.62
N THR A 93 18.60 11.04 19.60
CA THR A 93 18.82 12.15 20.54
C THR A 93 17.84 13.31 20.39
N HIS A 94 17.07 13.35 19.30
CA HIS A 94 16.04 14.35 19.00
C HIS A 94 14.63 13.81 19.21
N GLY A 95 14.47 12.58 19.71
CA GLY A 95 13.17 11.95 19.91
C GLY A 95 12.56 11.35 18.64
N ARG A 96 13.31 11.27 17.54
CA ARG A 96 12.85 10.67 16.29
C ARG A 96 13.06 9.17 16.29
N ARG A 97 12.18 8.43 15.64
CA ARG A 97 12.21 6.96 15.60
C ARG A 97 12.09 6.46 14.18
N ASP A 98 13.00 5.59 13.76
CA ASP A 98 12.85 4.89 12.50
C ASP A 98 11.69 3.91 12.58
N VAL A 99 10.88 3.85 11.52
CA VAL A 99 9.75 2.91 11.41
C VAL A 99 9.84 2.12 10.11
N ARG A 100 9.53 0.83 10.18
CA ARG A 100 9.57 -0.09 9.05
C ARG A 100 8.35 -1.01 9.03
N LEU A 101 7.78 -1.18 7.85
CA LEU A 101 6.64 -2.07 7.60
C LEU A 101 7.10 -3.28 6.79
N PHE A 102 6.77 -4.46 7.31
CA PHE A 102 7.09 -5.74 6.68
C PHE A 102 5.84 -6.60 6.48
N SER A 103 5.89 -7.45 5.46
CA SER A 103 4.96 -8.57 5.33
C SER A 103 5.66 -9.86 4.94
N ARG A 104 5.03 -10.99 5.27
CA ARG A 104 5.34 -12.28 4.68
C ARG A 104 4.05 -13.11 4.54
N PRO A 105 3.99 -14.07 3.60
CA PRO A 105 2.88 -15.01 3.54
C PRO A 105 2.67 -15.73 4.88
N ASP A 106 1.40 -15.94 5.22
CA ASP A 106 1.00 -16.71 6.37
C ASP A 106 0.92 -18.19 5.98
N ASP A 107 2.00 -18.94 6.22
CA ASP A 107 2.09 -20.38 5.91
C ASP A 107 1.23 -21.25 6.87
N ALA A 108 0.42 -20.66 7.75
CA ALA A 108 -0.46 -21.39 8.65
C ALA A 108 -1.53 -22.26 7.93
N ASP A 109 -1.80 -21.97 6.66
CA ASP A 109 -2.76 -22.69 5.82
C ASP A 109 -2.10 -23.76 4.90
N THR A 110 -0.79 -24.00 5.02
CA THR A 110 -0.09 -25.06 4.25
C THR A 110 0.32 -26.22 5.16
N ASP A 111 -0.08 -27.45 4.82
CA ASP A 111 0.34 -28.70 5.51
C ASP A 111 1.83 -29.04 5.31
N ASP A 112 2.63 -28.09 4.80
CA ASP A 112 4.05 -28.30 4.51
C ASP A 112 4.89 -27.95 5.74
N ALA A 113 5.04 -28.93 6.63
CA ALA A 113 5.92 -28.86 7.81
C ALA A 113 7.41 -28.62 7.47
N PHE A 114 7.79 -28.59 6.18
CA PHE A 114 9.13 -28.32 5.69
C PHE A 114 9.23 -26.99 4.92
N ALA A 115 8.16 -26.19 4.85
CA ALA A 115 8.24 -24.82 4.33
C ALA A 115 9.20 -24.02 5.21
N SER A 116 10.41 -23.77 4.71
CA SER A 116 11.36 -22.84 5.33
C SER A 116 10.65 -21.49 5.50
N GLU A 117 10.68 -20.92 6.70
CA GLU A 117 10.05 -19.62 6.99
C GLU A 117 10.37 -18.62 5.87
N ARG A 118 9.34 -18.19 5.15
CA ARG A 118 9.54 -17.26 4.03
C ARG A 118 10.14 -15.95 4.55
N PRO A 119 11.07 -15.32 3.80
CA PRO A 119 11.68 -14.08 4.22
C PRO A 119 10.64 -12.96 4.27
N TRP A 120 10.80 -12.07 5.25
CA TRP A 120 10.04 -10.83 5.33
C TRP A 120 10.41 -9.90 4.17
N THR A 121 9.40 -9.29 3.55
CA THR A 121 9.58 -8.23 2.56
C THR A 121 9.34 -6.88 3.23
N CYS A 122 10.28 -5.94 3.06
CA CYS A 122 10.11 -4.55 3.50
C CYS A 122 9.29 -3.78 2.46
N HIS A 123 8.18 -3.20 2.92
CA HIS A 123 7.26 -2.45 2.06
C HIS A 123 7.36 -0.96 2.25
N ALA A 124 7.66 -0.51 3.47
CA ALA A 124 7.81 0.90 3.76
C ALA A 124 8.88 1.15 4.82
N THR A 125 9.55 2.29 4.70
CA THR A 125 10.53 2.81 5.66
C THR A 125 10.24 4.28 5.89
N GLY A 126 10.35 4.74 7.13
CA GLY A 126 10.03 6.12 7.47
C GLY A 126 10.62 6.56 8.80
N VAL A 127 10.26 7.77 9.19
CA VAL A 127 10.68 8.42 10.43
C VAL A 127 9.46 9.01 11.14
N LEU A 128 9.32 8.69 12.42
CA LEU A 128 8.36 9.28 13.32
C LEU A 128 9.03 10.37 14.14
N GLY A 129 8.32 11.49 14.32
CA GLY A 129 8.84 12.68 14.99
C GLY A 129 7.99 13.07 16.20
N PRO A 130 8.58 13.76 17.19
CA PRO A 130 7.84 14.35 18.30
C PRO A 130 7.02 15.59 17.87
N GLU A 131 7.38 16.20 16.74
CA GLU A 131 6.71 17.37 16.16
C GLU A 131 6.84 17.35 14.63
N SER A 132 6.05 18.19 13.96
CA SER A 132 6.19 18.40 12.51
C SER A 132 7.57 18.96 12.18
N ALA A 133 8.26 18.34 11.22
CA ALA A 133 9.55 18.82 10.71
C ALA A 133 9.45 20.20 10.03
N TYR A 134 8.24 20.64 9.66
CA TYR A 134 7.97 21.95 9.06
C TYR A 134 7.58 23.01 10.09
N GLY A 135 7.62 22.67 11.39
CA GLY A 135 7.28 23.55 12.50
C GLY A 135 5.77 23.64 12.77
N PRO A 136 5.35 24.44 13.76
CA PRO A 136 3.95 24.58 14.17
C PRO A 136 3.18 25.43 13.14
N THR A 137 2.87 24.85 11.99
CA THR A 137 1.85 25.43 11.10
C THR A 137 0.52 24.82 11.50
N GLU A 138 -0.37 25.61 12.11
CA GLU A 138 -1.72 25.14 12.39
C GLU A 138 -2.38 24.64 11.09
N PRO A 139 -3.07 23.50 11.11
CA PRO A 139 -3.80 23.01 9.96
C PRO A 139 -4.77 24.08 9.47
N GLU A 140 -4.83 24.31 8.16
CA GLU A 140 -5.76 25.29 7.61
C GLU A 140 -7.18 24.72 7.70
N PRO A 141 -8.11 25.34 8.46
CA PRO A 141 -9.48 24.85 8.52
C PRO A 141 -10.16 24.99 7.16
N LEU A 142 -11.06 24.05 6.85
CA LEU A 142 -11.91 24.11 5.65
C LEU A 142 -13.31 24.59 6.04
N ASP A 143 -13.35 25.74 6.71
CA ASP A 143 -14.56 26.36 7.23
C ASP A 143 -15.32 27.18 6.18
N GLY A 144 -16.53 27.62 6.53
CA GLY A 144 -17.36 28.43 5.67
C GLY A 144 -18.17 27.66 4.62
N ALA A 145 -18.51 28.36 3.53
CA ALA A 145 -19.35 27.81 2.47
C ALA A 145 -18.61 26.71 1.71
N TRP A 146 -19.26 25.55 1.58
CA TRP A 146 -18.69 24.39 0.92
C TRP A 146 -19.67 23.84 -0.14
N PRO A 147 -19.25 23.72 -1.41
CA PRO A 147 -17.96 24.19 -1.94
C PRO A 147 -17.86 25.73 -1.93
N PRO A 148 -16.65 26.31 -1.96
CA PRO A 148 -16.46 27.75 -2.06
C PRO A 148 -17.13 28.35 -3.32
N PRO A 149 -17.64 29.59 -3.26
CA PRO A 149 -18.17 30.27 -4.44
C PRO A 149 -17.15 30.32 -5.59
N GLY A 150 -17.57 29.91 -6.79
CA GLY A 150 -16.69 29.84 -7.96
C GLY A 150 -16.04 28.48 -8.18
N ALA A 151 -16.28 27.49 -7.31
CA ALA A 151 -15.89 26.11 -7.56
C ALA A 151 -16.75 25.48 -8.67
N GLU A 152 -16.10 24.83 -9.64
CA GLU A 152 -16.74 24.17 -10.77
C GLU A 152 -16.93 22.68 -10.45
N SER A 153 -18.17 22.19 -10.55
CA SER A 153 -18.51 20.80 -10.25
C SER A 153 -17.93 19.85 -11.29
N VAL A 154 -17.40 18.72 -10.82
CA VAL A 154 -16.98 17.56 -11.62
C VAL A 154 -17.81 16.37 -11.16
N ASP A 155 -18.29 15.54 -12.09
CA ASP A 155 -19.06 14.35 -11.74
C ASP A 155 -18.13 13.26 -11.17
N PRO A 156 -18.33 12.76 -9.94
CA PRO A 156 -17.58 11.63 -9.41
C PRO A 156 -17.69 10.36 -10.27
N ALA A 157 -18.77 10.20 -11.05
CA ALA A 157 -18.89 9.07 -11.98
C ALA A 157 -17.81 9.12 -13.08
N ASP A 158 -17.46 10.31 -13.56
CA ASP A 158 -16.39 10.49 -14.55
C ASP A 158 -15.01 10.16 -13.97
N LEU A 159 -14.78 10.51 -12.69
CA LEU A 159 -13.58 10.13 -11.95
C LEU A 159 -13.41 8.61 -11.95
N TYR A 160 -14.44 7.86 -11.53
CA TYR A 160 -14.34 6.40 -11.45
C TYR A 160 -14.31 5.73 -12.83
N ALA A 161 -15.02 6.27 -13.82
CA ALA A 161 -14.95 5.76 -15.19
C ALA A 161 -13.55 5.99 -15.83
N GLN A 162 -12.85 7.07 -15.45
CA GLN A 162 -11.45 7.29 -15.83
C GLN A 162 -10.51 6.36 -15.06
N ALA A 163 -10.75 6.14 -13.77
CA ALA A 163 -9.99 5.22 -12.93
C ALA A 163 -10.01 3.79 -13.51
N ASP A 164 -11.19 3.28 -13.86
CA ASP A 164 -11.37 1.96 -14.47
C ASP A 164 -10.59 1.83 -15.80
N ARG A 165 -10.60 2.88 -16.63
CA ARG A 165 -9.86 2.92 -17.91
C ARG A 165 -8.34 3.01 -17.74
N THR A 166 -7.86 3.49 -16.61
CA THR A 166 -6.42 3.68 -16.32
C THR A 166 -5.85 2.61 -15.41
N GLY A 167 -6.60 1.54 -15.15
CA GLY A 167 -6.13 0.36 -14.43
C GLY A 167 -6.40 0.41 -12.93
N TYR A 168 -7.18 1.36 -12.41
CA TYR A 168 -7.65 1.34 -11.02
C TYR A 168 -9.07 0.77 -10.97
N GLY A 169 -9.19 -0.48 -10.54
CA GLY A 169 -10.45 -1.16 -10.32
C GLY A 169 -10.93 -0.97 -8.89
N TYR A 170 -11.37 0.24 -8.55
CA TYR A 170 -11.96 0.51 -7.24
C TYR A 170 -13.34 -0.15 -7.17
N GLY A 171 -13.50 -1.12 -6.26
CA GLY A 171 -14.78 -1.72 -5.89
C GLY A 171 -15.57 -0.84 -4.90
N PRO A 172 -16.77 -1.28 -4.49
CA PRO A 172 -17.70 -0.50 -3.67
C PRO A 172 -17.09 0.12 -2.42
N ALA A 173 -16.25 -0.62 -1.69
CA ALA A 173 -15.63 -0.12 -0.46
C ALA A 173 -14.66 1.06 -0.67
N PHE A 174 -14.14 1.22 -1.90
CA PHE A 174 -13.21 2.28 -2.26
C PHE A 174 -13.85 3.41 -3.08
N ARG A 175 -15.15 3.36 -3.38
CA ARG A 175 -15.85 4.43 -4.12
C ARG A 175 -16.48 5.47 -3.18
N GLY A 176 -15.64 6.14 -2.40
CA GLY A 176 -16.05 7.07 -1.34
C GLY A 176 -16.30 8.53 -1.75
N VAL A 177 -15.89 8.97 -2.95
CA VAL A 177 -16.05 10.38 -3.39
C VAL A 177 -17.52 10.67 -3.70
N ARG A 178 -18.12 11.59 -2.94
CA ARG A 178 -19.55 11.95 -3.05
C ARG A 178 -19.77 13.21 -3.89
N ALA A 179 -18.85 14.15 -3.81
CA ALA A 179 -18.87 15.35 -4.63
C ALA A 179 -17.44 15.83 -4.88
N LEU A 180 -17.22 16.47 -6.01
CA LEU A 180 -15.90 16.81 -6.52
C LEU A 180 -15.96 18.15 -7.27
N TRP A 181 -14.98 19.00 -7.04
CA TRP A 181 -14.91 20.32 -7.66
C TRP A 181 -13.48 20.71 -8.04
N ARG A 182 -13.36 21.57 -9.05
CA ARG A 182 -12.15 22.35 -9.32
C ARG A 182 -12.34 23.77 -8.81
N HIS A 183 -11.33 24.31 -8.15
CA HIS A 183 -11.35 25.68 -7.66
C HIS A 183 -9.98 26.33 -7.86
N GLY A 184 -9.82 27.05 -8.97
CA GLY A 184 -8.51 27.54 -9.39
C GLY A 184 -7.54 26.39 -9.68
N SER A 185 -6.42 26.33 -8.96
CA SER A 185 -5.45 25.23 -9.01
C SER A 185 -5.80 24.05 -8.10
N ASP A 186 -6.77 24.22 -7.21
CA ASP A 186 -7.11 23.22 -6.21
C ASP A 186 -8.19 22.26 -6.71
N VAL A 187 -8.15 21.04 -6.17
CA VAL A 187 -9.24 20.06 -6.28
C VAL A 187 -9.87 19.91 -4.91
N LEU A 188 -11.19 20.04 -4.84
CA LEU A 188 -11.97 19.93 -3.61
C LEU A 188 -12.87 18.70 -3.70
N ALA A 189 -13.08 18.00 -2.60
CA ALA A 189 -14.00 16.87 -2.57
C ALA A 189 -14.74 16.75 -1.24
N GLU A 190 -15.93 16.14 -1.29
CA GLU A 190 -16.57 15.51 -0.14
C GLU A 190 -16.41 14.00 -0.28
N VAL A 191 -15.90 13.37 0.76
CA VAL A 191 -15.62 11.93 0.78
C VAL A 191 -16.32 11.32 1.99
N ALA A 192 -17.01 10.21 1.79
CA ALA A 192 -17.63 9.45 2.86
C ALA A 192 -17.23 7.98 2.76
N LEU A 193 -16.94 7.37 3.90
CA LEU A 193 -16.64 5.95 4.03
C LEU A 193 -17.85 5.13 3.52
N PRO A 194 -17.68 4.31 2.47
CA PRO A 194 -18.75 3.43 2.01
C PRO A 194 -19.12 2.40 3.07
N GLU A 195 -20.38 1.96 3.11
CA GLU A 195 -20.85 0.96 4.07
C GLU A 195 -20.14 -0.39 3.88
N GLU A 196 -19.78 -0.70 2.63
CA GLU A 196 -19.05 -1.91 2.23
C GLU A 196 -17.63 -1.97 2.79
N ALA A 197 -17.07 -0.83 3.23
CA ALA A 197 -15.79 -0.79 3.91
C ALA A 197 -15.87 -1.31 5.36
N GLY A 198 -17.06 -1.42 5.94
CA GLY A 198 -17.28 -1.92 7.29
C GLY A 198 -17.17 -0.86 8.38
N ASP A 199 -16.97 -1.32 9.61
CA ASP A 199 -16.96 -0.47 10.81
C ASP A 199 -15.67 0.38 10.88
N PRO A 200 -15.75 1.72 11.02
CA PRO A 200 -14.59 2.57 11.23
C PRO A 200 -13.91 2.39 12.60
N ASP A 201 -14.56 1.72 13.56
CA ASP A 201 -14.08 1.66 14.94
C ASP A 201 -12.74 0.92 15.09
N GLY A 202 -11.84 1.52 15.88
CA GLY A 202 -10.51 1.00 16.16
C GLY A 202 -9.41 1.45 15.20
N PHE A 203 -9.76 1.99 14.03
CA PHE A 203 -8.81 2.70 13.17
C PHE A 203 -8.62 4.14 13.64
N GLY A 204 -7.43 4.70 13.40
CA GLY A 204 -7.25 6.15 13.53
C GLY A 204 -8.12 6.88 12.50
N ILE A 205 -7.94 6.52 11.24
CA ILE A 205 -8.79 6.86 10.10
C ILE A 205 -8.98 5.60 9.27
N HIS A 206 -10.21 5.27 8.84
CA HIS A 206 -10.42 4.03 8.10
C HIS A 206 -9.60 4.04 6.78
N PRO A 207 -8.80 3.01 6.44
CA PRO A 207 -7.93 3.05 5.27
C PRO A 207 -8.65 3.28 3.94
N ALA A 208 -9.87 2.76 3.78
CA ALA A 208 -10.69 3.01 2.59
C ALA A 208 -11.16 4.47 2.49
N LEU A 209 -11.43 5.13 3.63
CA LEU A 209 -11.71 6.57 3.64
C LEU A 209 -10.46 7.36 3.26
N LEU A 210 -9.32 7.01 3.85
CA LEU A 210 -8.05 7.67 3.56
C LEU A 210 -7.63 7.49 2.11
N ASP A 211 -7.84 6.32 1.50
CA ASP A 211 -7.59 6.13 0.07
C ASP A 211 -8.53 6.98 -0.78
N ALA A 212 -9.82 7.01 -0.44
CA ALA A 212 -10.81 7.82 -1.16
C ALA A 212 -10.53 9.34 -1.08
N VAL A 213 -9.84 9.82 -0.04
CA VAL A 213 -9.31 11.20 0.04
C VAL A 213 -8.27 11.48 -1.05
N LEU A 214 -7.51 10.47 -1.50
CA LEU A 214 -6.46 10.62 -2.51
C LEU A 214 -7.00 10.58 -3.94
N GLN A 215 -8.11 9.87 -4.17
CA GLN A 215 -8.67 9.62 -5.50
C GLN A 215 -8.94 10.89 -6.33
N PRO A 216 -9.40 12.03 -5.76
CA PRO A 216 -9.53 13.28 -6.48
C PRO A 216 -8.24 13.78 -7.17
N ALA A 217 -7.06 13.34 -6.72
CA ALA A 217 -5.78 13.64 -7.36
C ALA A 217 -5.70 13.13 -8.81
N ALA A 218 -6.55 12.17 -9.21
CA ALA A 218 -6.64 11.71 -10.59
C ALA A 218 -6.94 12.84 -11.60
N LEU A 219 -7.59 13.92 -11.16
CA LEU A 219 -7.83 15.12 -11.96
C LEU A 219 -6.55 15.94 -12.25
N LEU A 220 -5.46 15.64 -11.53
CA LEU A 220 -4.17 16.32 -11.61
C LEU A 220 -3.07 15.42 -12.22
N LEU A 221 -3.35 14.12 -12.37
CA LEU A 221 -2.39 13.17 -12.92
C LEU A 221 -2.19 13.42 -14.42
N PRO A 222 -0.94 13.38 -14.92
CA PRO A 222 -0.70 13.38 -16.34
C PRO A 222 -1.19 12.07 -16.97
N PRO A 223 -1.53 12.07 -18.27
CA PRO A 223 -1.85 10.85 -18.99
C PRO A 223 -0.71 9.83 -18.87
N THR A 224 -1.05 8.56 -18.71
CA THR A 224 -0.09 7.45 -18.75
C THR A 224 -0.26 6.62 -20.01
N ASP A 225 0.81 5.95 -20.42
CA ASP A 225 0.71 4.82 -21.34
C ASP A 225 -0.03 3.66 -20.66
N ALA A 226 -0.62 2.76 -21.45
CA ALA A 226 -1.41 1.63 -20.94
C ALA A 226 -0.64 0.67 -20.00
N ALA A 227 0.69 0.77 -19.94
CA ALA A 227 1.56 -0.07 -19.11
C ALA A 227 1.95 0.56 -17.76
N GLN A 228 1.42 1.74 -17.41
CA GLN A 228 1.79 2.45 -16.19
C GLN A 228 0.59 2.98 -15.40
N VAL A 229 0.71 2.89 -14.08
CA VAL A 229 -0.23 3.45 -13.09
C VAL A 229 0.52 4.38 -12.13
N TRP A 230 -0.12 5.46 -11.69
CA TRP A 230 0.43 6.37 -10.68
C TRP A 230 0.11 5.83 -9.29
N LEU A 231 1.13 5.63 -8.47
CA LEU A 231 0.96 5.20 -7.09
C LEU A 231 1.61 6.21 -6.14
N PRO A 232 1.01 6.48 -4.97
CA PRO A 232 1.69 7.15 -3.87
C PRO A 232 2.99 6.41 -3.53
N PHE A 233 4.08 7.15 -3.36
CA PHE A 233 5.37 6.56 -3.00
C PHE A 233 6.06 7.24 -1.83
N ALA A 234 5.83 8.52 -1.59
CA ALA A 234 6.41 9.23 -0.44
C ALA A 234 5.37 10.14 0.21
N TRP A 235 5.29 10.06 1.53
CA TRP A 235 4.41 10.85 2.37
C TRP A 235 5.28 11.64 3.34
N ASN A 236 5.13 12.96 3.37
CA ASN A 236 5.94 13.81 4.22
C ASN A 236 5.03 14.65 5.12
N ASP A 237 5.39 14.68 6.39
CA ASP A 237 4.71 15.41 7.46
C ASP A 237 3.21 15.14 7.47
N VAL A 238 2.87 13.89 7.81
CA VAL A 238 1.51 13.43 8.00
C VAL A 238 1.15 13.52 9.48
N ALA A 239 0.03 14.16 9.77
CA ALA A 239 -0.52 14.26 11.12
C ALA A 239 -2.02 13.96 11.11
N LEU A 240 -2.45 13.10 12.02
CA LEU A 240 -3.85 12.80 12.28
C LEU A 240 -4.31 13.61 13.50
N HIS A 241 -5.29 14.50 13.28
CA HIS A 241 -5.78 15.46 14.27
C HIS A 241 -7.03 14.97 14.98
N ALA A 242 -7.85 14.17 14.30
CA ALA A 242 -9.07 13.59 14.84
C ALA A 242 -9.26 12.16 14.32
N VAL A 243 -9.82 11.31 15.19
CA VAL A 243 -10.10 9.91 14.87
C VAL A 243 -11.59 9.67 14.57
N ARG A 244 -11.90 8.53 13.95
CA ARG A 244 -13.28 8.06 13.68
C ARG A 244 -14.09 8.96 12.74
N ALA A 245 -13.43 9.78 11.93
CA ALA A 245 -14.11 10.48 10.85
C ALA A 245 -14.67 9.46 9.85
N THR A 246 -15.92 9.64 9.44
CA THR A 246 -16.59 8.82 8.40
C THR A 246 -16.99 9.64 7.18
N THR A 247 -17.06 10.96 7.32
CA THR A 247 -17.30 11.91 6.23
C THR A 247 -16.35 13.09 6.40
N VAL A 248 -15.68 13.48 5.33
CA VAL A 248 -14.67 14.53 5.32
C VAL A 248 -14.78 15.44 4.10
N ARG A 249 -14.36 16.69 4.27
CA ARG A 249 -14.01 17.64 3.22
C ARG A 249 -12.52 17.52 2.92
N VAL A 250 -12.16 17.61 1.66
CA VAL A 250 -10.78 17.48 1.20
C VAL A 250 -10.43 18.66 0.32
N ARG A 251 -9.24 19.24 0.54
CA ARG A 251 -8.57 20.14 -0.40
C ARG A 251 -7.24 19.52 -0.82
N LEU A 252 -7.04 19.42 -2.12
CA LEU A 252 -5.79 19.02 -2.74
C LEU A 252 -5.17 20.23 -3.45
N THR A 253 -3.94 20.56 -3.09
CA THR A 253 -3.20 21.69 -3.67
C THR A 253 -1.86 21.21 -4.19
N LEU A 254 -1.58 21.46 -5.47
CA LEU A 254 -0.27 21.17 -6.05
C LEU A 254 0.79 22.08 -5.41
N LEU A 255 1.92 21.49 -5.01
CA LEU A 255 3.08 22.24 -4.51
C LEU A 255 4.01 22.74 -5.62
N GLY A 256 3.79 22.26 -6.85
CA GLY A 256 4.50 22.65 -8.06
C GLY A 256 3.55 22.68 -9.26
N GLU A 257 4.09 22.52 -10.46
CA GLU A 257 3.29 22.45 -11.69
C GLU A 257 2.73 21.05 -11.95
N ARG A 258 3.30 20.02 -11.32
CA ARG A 258 2.96 18.61 -11.56
C ARG A 258 2.85 17.83 -10.26
N VAL A 259 2.05 16.77 -10.27
CA VAL A 259 1.80 15.90 -9.10
C VAL A 259 3.06 15.18 -8.58
N ASP A 260 4.05 14.93 -9.44
CA ASP A 260 5.34 14.32 -9.05
C ASP A 260 6.24 15.29 -8.26
N GLN A 261 5.93 16.58 -8.31
CA GLN A 261 6.61 17.63 -7.55
C GLN A 261 6.00 17.86 -6.15
N GLY A 262 4.89 17.20 -5.84
CA GLY A 262 4.27 17.20 -4.53
C GLY A 262 2.83 17.70 -4.52
N LEU A 263 2.03 17.10 -3.65
CA LEU A 263 0.62 17.39 -3.43
C LEU A 263 0.37 17.57 -1.94
N ARG A 264 -0.12 18.74 -1.55
CA ARG A 264 -0.65 18.97 -0.20
C ARG A 264 -2.08 18.45 -0.12
N ILE A 265 -2.40 17.82 1.01
CA ILE A 265 -3.74 17.30 1.31
C ILE A 265 -4.17 17.84 2.67
N ASP A 266 -5.24 18.62 2.68
CA ASP A 266 -5.91 19.04 3.92
C ASP A 266 -7.26 18.34 3.99
N VAL A 267 -7.50 17.63 5.09
CA VAL A 267 -8.72 16.89 5.35
C VAL A 267 -9.37 17.48 6.59
N ALA A 268 -10.65 17.82 6.48
CA ALA A 268 -11.45 18.37 7.57
C ALA A 268 -12.78 17.63 7.71
N ASP A 269 -13.41 17.73 8.86
CA ASP A 269 -14.76 17.23 9.07
C ASP A 269 -15.83 18.10 8.37
N ALA A 270 -17.11 17.77 8.59
CA ALA A 270 -18.23 18.49 8.00
C ALA A 270 -18.37 19.96 8.46
N VAL A 271 -17.74 20.35 9.57
CA VAL A 271 -17.75 21.73 10.07
C VAL A 271 -16.44 22.48 9.76
N GLY A 272 -15.48 21.81 9.12
CA GLY A 272 -14.20 22.39 8.72
C GLY A 272 -13.06 22.21 9.73
N ALA A 273 -13.28 21.43 10.80
CA ALA A 273 -12.23 21.13 11.77
C ALA A 273 -11.23 20.11 11.21
N PRO A 274 -9.92 20.27 11.42
CA PRO A 274 -8.90 19.38 10.86
C PRO A 274 -9.05 17.93 11.31
N VAL A 275 -8.93 16.99 10.37
CA VAL A 275 -8.93 15.54 10.60
C VAL A 275 -7.56 14.96 10.27
N LEU A 276 -7.00 15.27 9.11
CA LEU A 276 -5.68 14.79 8.67
C LEU A 276 -5.02 15.88 7.82
N THR A 277 -3.72 16.04 7.97
CA THR A 277 -2.89 16.85 7.05
C THR A 277 -1.77 15.99 6.47
N VAL A 278 -1.51 16.15 5.18
CA VAL A 278 -0.33 15.64 4.49
C VAL A 278 0.33 16.82 3.80
N ARG A 279 1.57 17.14 4.19
CA ARG A 279 2.22 18.32 3.58
C ARG A 279 2.70 18.09 2.18
N ASP A 280 3.35 16.98 1.92
CA ASP A 280 3.85 16.63 0.59
C ASP A 280 3.64 15.13 0.36
N LEU A 281 2.59 14.81 -0.39
CA LEU A 281 2.42 13.51 -1.02
C LEU A 281 3.06 13.53 -2.41
N ARG A 282 3.95 12.58 -2.66
CA ARG A 282 4.50 12.34 -4.00
C ARG A 282 4.02 11.03 -4.56
N SER A 283 3.61 11.09 -5.82
CA SER A 283 3.22 9.94 -6.61
C SER A 283 4.22 9.72 -7.74
N ARG A 284 4.35 8.47 -8.19
CA ARG A 284 5.22 8.13 -9.33
C ARG A 284 4.53 7.13 -10.26
N PRO A 285 4.83 7.16 -11.58
CA PRO A 285 4.39 6.11 -12.48
C PRO A 285 5.10 4.81 -12.11
N THR A 286 4.35 3.72 -12.10
CA THR A 286 4.80 2.38 -11.76
C THR A 286 4.39 1.43 -12.88
N ASP A 287 5.35 0.66 -13.39
CA ASP A 287 5.10 -0.33 -14.43
C ASP A 287 4.19 -1.44 -13.90
N THR A 288 3.15 -1.78 -14.65
CA THR A 288 2.19 -2.83 -14.26
C THR A 288 2.85 -4.20 -14.10
N ASP A 289 3.91 -4.46 -14.87
CA ASP A 289 4.71 -5.70 -14.76
C ASP A 289 5.39 -5.85 -13.40
N ARG A 290 5.72 -4.74 -12.71
CA ARG A 290 6.27 -4.79 -11.35
C ARG A 290 5.22 -5.27 -10.34
N LEU A 291 3.95 -4.93 -10.56
CA LEU A 291 2.83 -5.40 -9.73
C LEU A 291 2.62 -6.90 -9.94
N ALA A 292 2.65 -7.35 -11.21
CA ALA A 292 2.58 -8.77 -11.54
C ALA A 292 3.78 -9.55 -10.96
N ALA A 293 5.00 -9.00 -11.02
CA ALA A 293 6.20 -9.62 -10.43
C ALA A 293 6.11 -9.74 -8.90
N ALA A 294 5.52 -8.74 -8.22
CA ALA A 294 5.29 -8.78 -6.78
C ALA A 294 4.28 -9.88 -6.40
N GLY A 295 3.19 -10.05 -7.18
CA GLY A 295 2.23 -11.12 -6.96
C GLY A 295 2.73 -12.53 -7.36
N THR A 296 3.67 -12.62 -8.31
CA THR A 296 4.23 -13.90 -8.79
C THR A 296 5.46 -14.39 -8.03
N ARG A 297 6.14 -13.52 -7.26
CA ARG A 297 7.13 -13.94 -6.25
C ARG A 297 6.57 -14.98 -5.26
N GLU A 298 5.25 -15.14 -5.23
CA GLU A 298 4.53 -16.12 -4.41
C GLU A 298 4.36 -17.51 -5.07
N ARG A 299 4.59 -17.63 -6.39
CA ARG A 299 4.45 -18.90 -7.14
C ARG A 299 5.80 -19.59 -7.39
N HIS A 300 6.61 -19.76 -6.35
CA HIS A 300 7.78 -20.66 -6.43
C HIS A 300 7.34 -22.10 -6.12
N GLY A 301 6.72 -22.77 -7.10
CA GLY A 301 6.17 -24.11 -6.86
C GLY A 301 5.74 -24.84 -8.13
N LEU A 302 6.60 -24.89 -9.14
CA LEU A 302 6.70 -25.91 -10.19
C LEU A 302 7.71 -25.42 -11.22
N PHE A 303 8.94 -25.92 -11.14
CA PHE A 303 9.95 -25.71 -12.16
C PHE A 303 9.85 -26.84 -13.18
N ASP A 304 9.75 -26.50 -14.46
CA ASP A 304 9.89 -27.49 -15.53
C ASP A 304 11.36 -27.64 -15.90
N LEU A 305 11.88 -28.86 -15.82
CA LEU A 305 13.29 -29.17 -15.99
C LEU A 305 13.56 -29.44 -17.47
N LYS A 306 13.83 -28.36 -18.22
CA LYS A 306 14.21 -28.46 -19.63
C LYS A 306 15.71 -28.69 -19.78
N TRP A 307 16.11 -29.93 -20.03
CA TRP A 307 17.47 -30.26 -20.43
C TRP A 307 17.72 -29.79 -21.86
N LEU A 308 18.56 -28.76 -22.00
CA LEU A 308 19.07 -28.31 -23.30
C LEU A 308 20.37 -29.05 -23.58
N ALA A 309 20.45 -29.68 -24.75
CA ALA A 309 21.72 -30.23 -25.22
C ALA A 309 22.70 -29.06 -25.42
N PRO A 310 23.95 -29.16 -24.94
CA PRO A 310 24.94 -28.12 -25.14
C PRO A 310 25.18 -27.90 -26.64
N GLU A 311 25.30 -26.64 -27.07
CA GLU A 311 25.42 -26.25 -28.49
C GLU A 311 26.69 -26.78 -29.19
N HIS A 312 27.61 -27.40 -28.44
CA HIS A 312 28.73 -28.13 -28.99
C HIS A 312 28.90 -29.48 -28.28
N ALA A 313 28.06 -30.45 -28.67
CA ALA A 313 28.52 -31.84 -28.69
C ALA A 313 29.53 -31.97 -29.83
N GLY A 314 30.75 -31.51 -29.56
CA GLY A 314 31.89 -31.73 -30.45
C GLY A 314 32.00 -33.22 -30.75
N ASP A 315 32.13 -33.51 -32.04
CA ASP A 315 32.17 -34.82 -32.68
C ASP A 315 33.25 -35.74 -32.06
N LEU A 316 32.94 -36.37 -30.92
CA LEU A 316 33.74 -37.48 -30.39
C LEU A 316 33.33 -38.74 -31.14
N ARG A 317 33.94 -38.92 -32.31
CA ARG A 317 34.05 -40.21 -32.99
C ARG A 317 34.70 -41.23 -32.05
N ALA A 318 33.90 -42.04 -31.37
CA ALA A 318 34.30 -43.38 -31.00
C ALA A 318 33.90 -44.31 -32.15
N GLY A 319 34.90 -44.91 -32.79
CA GLY A 319 34.77 -45.68 -34.03
C GLY A 319 33.75 -46.82 -33.95
N GLY A 320 33.12 -47.08 -35.10
CA GLY A 320 32.19 -48.20 -35.23
C GLY A 320 32.88 -49.56 -35.10
N SER A 321 32.11 -50.53 -34.61
CA SER A 321 32.15 -51.91 -35.12
C SER A 321 30.72 -52.38 -35.40
N PRO A 322 30.48 -53.09 -36.51
CA PRO A 322 29.18 -53.61 -36.87
C PRO A 322 28.86 -54.90 -36.08
N GLU A 323 27.56 -55.14 -35.88
CA GLU A 323 26.82 -56.32 -35.40
C GLU A 323 27.55 -57.55 -34.81
N GLY A 324 27.06 -58.02 -33.65
CA GLY A 324 27.28 -59.37 -33.10
C GLY A 324 26.77 -59.42 -31.65
N GLY A 325 25.71 -60.15 -31.31
CA GLY A 325 25.66 -61.60 -31.36
C GLY A 325 25.95 -62.12 -29.94
N TRP A 326 24.92 -62.50 -29.19
CA TRP A 326 25.09 -63.14 -27.88
C TRP A 326 25.57 -64.58 -28.06
N VAL A 327 26.61 -64.99 -27.33
CA VAL A 327 26.99 -66.39 -27.15
C VAL A 327 26.69 -66.79 -25.71
N THR A 328 25.92 -67.86 -25.55
CA THR A 328 25.70 -68.58 -24.28
C THR A 328 26.69 -69.75 -24.16
N LEU A 329 27.24 -69.96 -22.96
CA LEU A 329 28.13 -71.08 -22.64
C LEU A 329 27.65 -71.80 -21.35
N GLY A 330 27.42 -73.12 -21.47
CA GLY A 330 27.42 -74.13 -20.38
C GLY A 330 26.05 -74.69 -19.93
N GLU A 331 25.87 -75.97 -19.57
CA GLU A 331 26.71 -77.20 -19.57
C GLU A 331 25.81 -78.47 -19.64
N ASP A 332 26.43 -79.56 -20.14
CA ASP A 332 26.06 -81.01 -20.27
C ASP A 332 25.03 -81.48 -21.32
#